data_AF-A0A510E1J9-F1
#
_entry.id   AF-A0A510E1J9-F1
#
_cell.length_a   1.000
_cell.length_b   1.000
_cell.length_c   1.000
_cell.angle_alpha   90.00
_cell.angle_beta   90.00
_cell.angle_gamma   90.00
#
_symmetry.space_group_name_H-M   'P 1'
#
loop_
_entity.id
_entity.type
_entity.pdbx_description
1 polymer ?
#
loop_
_entity_poly.entity_id
_entity_poly.type
_entity_poly.pdbx_seq_one_letter_code
_entity_poly.pdbx_strand_id
1 'polypeptide(L)' 'MIREGDKLVSTPWDKALDEVSSRLRELKDEGHPEGLPITFHDYGKEILERFAYLYGTPNLIGHESACPDQGQSLQS' A
#
# COMPACT_ATOMS: atom_id res chain seq x y z
N MET A 1 0.85 11.88 9.80
CA MET A 1 2.13 12.59 9.63
C MET A 1 2.43 12.69 8.15
N ILE A 2 3.06 13.76 7.69
CA ILE A 2 3.50 13.93 6.30
C ILE A 2 4.99 14.30 6.32
N ARG A 3 5.74 13.84 5.31
CA ARG A 3 7.16 14.21 5.15
C ARG A 3 7.26 15.57 4.46
N GLU A 4 7.87 16.53 5.14
CA GLU A 4 8.20 17.86 4.61
C GLU A 4 9.73 18.00 4.60
N GLY A 5 10.33 17.84 3.41
CA GLY A 5 11.80 17.75 3.28
C GLY A 5 12.35 16.56 4.06
N ASP A 6 13.24 16.82 5.02
CA ASP A 6 13.84 15.77 5.87
C ASP A 6 13.14 15.55 7.21
N LYS A 7 11.97 16.17 7.43
CA LYS A 7 11.23 16.08 8.70
C LYS A 7 9.89 15.38 8.53
N LEU A 8 9.53 14.60 9.54
CA LEU A 8 8.17 14.08 9.71
C LEU A 8 7.37 15.08 10.56
N VAL A 9 6.34 15.66 9.97
CA VAL A 9 5.50 16.66 10.62
C VAL A 9 4.18 16.02 11.05
N SER A 10 3.75 16.30 12.28
CA SER A 10 2.43 15.88 12.76
C SER A 10 1.36 16.64 11.99
N THR A 11 0.32 15.95 11.55
CA THR A 11 -0.69 16.52 10.64
C THR A 11 -2.05 15.92 10.98
N PRO A 12 -3.13 16.72 10.92
CA PRO A 12 -4.49 16.20 11.01
C PRO A 12 -4.75 15.10 9.98
N TRP A 13 -5.61 14.15 10.34
CA TRP A 13 -5.97 13.02 9.47
C TRP A 13 -6.52 13.49 8.12
N ASP A 14 -7.40 14.49 8.11
CA ASP A 14 -8.01 15.00 6.88
C ASP A 14 -6.94 15.47 5.88
N LYS A 15 -6.02 16.33 6.34
CA LYS A 15 -4.92 16.82 5.49
C LYS A 15 -3.98 15.69 5.02
N ALA A 16 -3.76 14.67 5.85
CA ALA A 16 -2.95 13.52 5.44
C ALA A 16 -3.64 12.67 4.36
N LEU A 17 -4.94 12.46 4.48
CA LEU A 17 -5.73 11.70 3.51
C LEU A 17 -5.91 12.47 2.20
N ASP A 18 -6.10 13.78 2.26
CA ASP A 18 -6.18 14.65 1.08
C ASP A 18 -4.88 14.61 0.27
N GLU A 19 -3.72 14.72 0.95
CA GLU A 19 -2.40 14.64 0.31
C GLU A 19 -2.20 13.29 -0.41
N VAL A 20 -2.52 12.18 0.27
CA VAL A 20 -2.41 10.84 -0.33
C VAL A 20 -3.35 10.72 -1.54
N SER A 21 -4.58 11.18 -1.41
CA SER A 21 -5.58 11.11 -2.48
C SER A 21 -5.17 11.94 -3.69
N SER A 22 -4.56 13.12 -3.48
CA SER A 22 -4.03 13.96 -4.55
C SER A 22 -2.95 13.24 -5.35
N ARG A 23 -1.95 12.66 -4.68
CA ARG A 23 -0.85 11.94 -5.35
C ARG A 23 -1.32 10.68 -6.08
N LEU A 24 -2.25 9.94 -5.46
CA LEU A 24 -2.86 8.77 -6.10
C LEU A 24 -3.66 9.15 -7.34
N ARG A 25 -4.30 10.33 -7.34
CA ARG A 25 -5.00 10.87 -8.49
C ARG A 25 -4.03 11.29 -9.59
N GLU A 26 -2.93 11.96 -9.26
CA GLU A 26 -1.88 12.34 -10.21
C GLU A 26 -1.34 11.09 -10.95
N LEU A 27 -0.96 10.04 -10.21
CA LEU A 27 -0.49 8.77 -10.80
C LEU A 27 -1.53 8.13 -11.74
N LYS A 28 -2.80 8.22 -11.39
CA LYS A 28 -3.89 7.70 -12.20
C LYS A 28 -4.12 8.54 -13.46
N ASP A 29 -4.09 9.87 -13.32
CA ASP A 29 -4.27 10.81 -14.43
C ASP A 29 -3.07 10.77 -15.40
N GLU A 30 -1.87 10.40 -14.92
CA GLU A 30 -0.69 10.08 -15.73
C GLU A 30 -0.81 8.75 -16.51
N GLY A 31 -1.86 7.96 -16.25
CA GLY A 31 -2.13 6.71 -16.95
C GLY A 31 -1.30 5.52 -16.48
N HIS A 32 -0.66 5.62 -15.31
CA HIS A 32 0.17 4.57 -14.71
C HIS A 32 -0.43 4.02 -13.40
N PRO A 33 -1.67 3.49 -13.40
CA PRO A 33 -2.25 2.89 -12.21
C PRO A 33 -1.42 1.72 -11.67
N GLU A 34 -0.66 1.01 -12.51
CA GLU A 34 0.30 -0.02 -12.13
C GLU A 34 1.47 0.50 -11.29
N GLY A 35 1.73 1.81 -11.29
CA GLY A 35 2.80 2.42 -10.50
C GLY A 35 2.58 2.36 -8.99
N LEU A 36 1.40 1.93 -8.52
CA LEU A 36 1.08 1.79 -7.11
C LEU A 36 1.27 0.36 -6.60
N PRO A 37 2.39 0.04 -5.92
CA PRO A 37 2.53 -1.19 -5.17
C PRO A 37 1.79 -1.09 -3.82
N ILE A 38 0.98 -2.10 -3.50
CA ILE A 38 0.30 -2.22 -2.21
C ILE A 38 0.82 -3.48 -1.51
N THR A 39 1.42 -3.32 -0.34
CA THR A 39 1.94 -4.44 0.47
C THR A 39 1.18 -4.58 1.78
N PHE A 40 0.79 -5.80 2.16
CA PHE A 40 0.07 -6.06 3.41
C PHE A 40 0.51 -7.36 4.10
N HIS A 41 0.37 -7.42 5.43
CA HIS A 41 0.88 -8.52 6.27
C HIS A 41 -0.21 -9.52 6.66
N ASP A 42 -1.19 -9.16 7.51
CA ASP A 42 -2.22 -10.11 8.00
C ASP A 42 -3.66 -9.56 8.03
N TYR A 43 -3.84 -8.25 7.81
CA TYR A 43 -5.13 -7.59 8.00
C TYR A 43 -5.56 -6.80 6.76
N GLY A 44 -6.85 -6.85 6.47
CA GLY A 44 -7.46 -6.03 5.43
C GLY A 44 -7.30 -6.55 4.00
N LYS A 45 -6.91 -7.82 3.80
CA LYS A 45 -6.72 -8.44 2.46
C LYS A 45 -7.91 -8.16 1.54
N GLU A 46 -9.13 -8.44 1.95
CA GLU A 46 -10.32 -8.24 1.11
C GLU A 46 -10.58 -6.77 0.75
N ILE A 47 -10.33 -5.85 1.68
CA ILE A 47 -10.51 -4.41 1.45
C ILE A 47 -9.42 -3.88 0.52
N LEU A 48 -8.17 -4.35 0.69
CA LEU A 48 -7.04 -3.97 -0.13
C LEU A 48 -7.11 -4.57 -1.53
N GLU A 49 -7.60 -5.80 -1.68
CA GLU A 49 -7.91 -6.43 -2.97
C GLU A 49 -8.98 -5.64 -3.72
N ARG A 50 -10.06 -5.26 -3.04
CA ARG A 50 -11.10 -4.40 -3.63
C ARG A 50 -10.57 -3.03 -4.00
N PHE A 51 -9.73 -2.43 -3.15
CA PHE A 51 -9.11 -1.14 -3.44
C PHE A 51 -8.17 -1.23 -4.65
N ALA A 52 -7.30 -2.23 -4.70
CA ALA A 52 -6.38 -2.45 -5.82
C ALA A 52 -7.14 -2.66 -7.14
N TYR A 53 -8.20 -3.49 -7.11
CA TYR A 53 -9.06 -3.72 -8.25
C TYR A 53 -9.77 -2.45 -8.75
N LEU A 54 -10.34 -1.65 -7.84
CA LEU A 54 -11.01 -0.39 -8.19
C LEU A 54 -10.03 0.70 -8.63
N TYR A 55 -8.83 0.73 -8.05
CA TYR A 55 -7.77 1.63 -8.45
C TYR A 55 -7.19 1.25 -9.83
N GLY A 56 -7.22 -0.04 -10.17
CA GLY A 56 -6.72 -0.59 -11.43
C GLY A 56 -5.26 -1.04 -11.37
N THR A 57 -4.70 -1.20 -10.16
CA THR A 57 -3.33 -1.73 -10.00
C THR A 57 -3.36 -3.25 -9.83
N PRO A 58 -2.63 -4.03 -10.65
CA PRO A 58 -2.43 -5.46 -10.40
C PRO A 58 -1.37 -5.72 -9.31
N ASN A 59 -0.66 -4.69 -8.84
CA ASN A 59 0.51 -4.81 -7.97
C ASN A 59 0.14 -4.88 -6.48
N LEU A 60 -0.65 -5.90 -6.13
CA LEU A 60 -0.94 -6.26 -4.76
C LEU A 60 -0.01 -7.39 -4.30
N ILE A 61 0.90 -7.07 -3.38
CA ILE A 61 1.92 -7.99 -2.88
C ILE A 61 1.56 -8.38 -1.44
N GLY A 62 1.05 -9.60 -1.27
CA GLY A 62 0.84 -10.19 0.06
C GLY A 62 2.16 -10.64 0.69
N HIS A 63 2.26 -10.56 2.01
CA HIS A 63 3.40 -11.03 2.80
C HIS A 63 3.82 -12.49 2.49
N GLU A 64 2.89 -13.33 2.05
CA GLU A 64 3.13 -14.68 1.52
C GLU A 64 4.18 -14.76 0.39
N SER A 65 4.54 -13.63 -0.22
CA SER A 65 5.56 -13.51 -1.27
C SER A 65 6.94 -13.05 -0.77
N ALA A 66 7.03 -12.49 0.45
CA ALA A 66 8.23 -11.82 0.98
C ALA A 66 8.84 -12.52 2.21
N CYS A 67 8.09 -13.39 2.90
CA CYS A 67 8.58 -14.22 3.99
C CYS A 67 7.94 -15.61 3.90
N PRO A 68 8.68 -16.69 3.55
CA PRO A 68 8.25 -18.01 3.95
C PRO A 68 8.29 -18.03 5.48
N ASP A 69 7.17 -18.37 6.10
CA ASP A 69 7.09 -18.69 7.52
C ASP A 69 8.22 -19.68 7.85
N GLN A 70 9.29 -19.22 8.52
CA GLN A 70 10.32 -20.13 9.05
C GLN A 70 9.78 -20.78 10.32
N GLY A 71 8.67 -21.51 10.15
CA GLY A 71 7.89 -22.16 11.21
C GLY A 71 7.69 -23.65 10.98
N GLN A 72 8.24 -24.24 9.91
CA GLN A 72 8.27 -25.69 9.76
C GLN A 72 9.67 -26.21 10.10
N SER A 73 9.93 -26.33 11.41
CA SER A 73 10.94 -27.24 11.92
C SER A 73 10.66 -28.63 11.36
N LEU A 74 11.61 -29.11 10.55
CA LEU A 74 11.74 -30.47 10.05
C LEU A 74 11.27 -31.50 11.10
N GLN A 75 10.14 -32.15 10.87
CA GLN A 75 9.91 -33.48 11.42
C GLN A 75 10.41 -34.46 10.37
N SER A 76 11.62 -34.96 10.61
CA SER A 76 12.22 -36.14 9.97
C SER A 76 12.30 -37.27 10.97
#